data_AF-A0AAD5VXB5-F1
#
_entry.id   AF-A0AAD5VXB5-F1
#
_cell.length_a   1.000
_cell.length_b   1.000
_cell.length_c   1.000
_cell.angle_alpha   90.00
_cell.angle_beta   90.00
_cell.angle_gamma   90.00
#
_symmetry.space_group_name_H-M   'P 1'
#
loop_
_entity.id
_entity.type
_entity.pdbx_description
1 polymer ?
#
loop_
_entity_poly.entity_id
_entity_poly.type
_entity_poly.pdbx_seq_one_letter_code
_entity_poly.pdbx_strand_id
1 'polypeptide(L)'
;MSSITSFDSQSVRAWTDPQDDTSARIPFPSAFVLPPRLPLGIRQLDIDNDANIRARTMANNITSQSADYHVMTWGGTKLYSGIVNSLNLAPYNLEFSSGEVTRDLKGADDPTSVRVDFERPFISPPTVIVFFSHIDLDQNYNWRLKTSATHIDQEGFTLNIETWWDTILYEAKVSWIAYPSDRPEVWSTSVNTMEVRPYDRPQTTASKAVTFPTSAGFYKKPRIFVGFNWFDINCKHNFRLRAYVDNVHVGGLTWHIDTWSDSIVYSAGASIIAIR
;
A
#
# COMPACT_ATOMS: atom_id res chain seq x y z
N MET A 1 8.79 20.18 -2.69
CA MET A 1 7.62 19.50 -3.32
C MET A 1 7.52 18.11 -2.73
N SER A 2 6.32 17.54 -2.66
CA SER A 2 6.16 16.13 -2.27
C SER A 2 6.95 15.22 -3.21
N SER A 3 7.38 14.07 -2.72
CA SER A 3 8.18 13.10 -3.49
C SER A 3 7.77 11.68 -3.14
N ILE A 4 8.29 10.70 -3.87
CA ILE A 4 8.08 9.28 -3.56
C ILE A 4 9.43 8.66 -3.31
N THR A 5 9.52 7.88 -2.24
CA THR A 5 10.70 7.09 -1.89
C THR A 5 10.30 5.63 -1.82
N SER A 6 11.19 4.75 -2.27
CA SER A 6 11.06 3.31 -2.14
C SER A 6 12.21 2.75 -1.33
N PHE A 7 11.92 1.77 -0.49
CA PHE A 7 12.90 0.92 0.15
C PHE A 7 12.66 -0.53 -0.26
N ASP A 8 13.70 -1.17 -0.81
CA ASP A 8 13.73 -2.60 -1.14
C ASP A 8 14.65 -3.29 -0.15
N SER A 9 14.13 -4.25 0.62
CA SER A 9 14.91 -4.98 1.62
C SER A 9 16.12 -5.68 0.99
N GLN A 10 16.05 -6.07 -0.28
CA GLN A 10 17.14 -6.74 -0.99
C GLN A 10 18.28 -5.80 -1.39
N SER A 11 18.11 -4.48 -1.21
CA SER A 11 19.18 -3.49 -1.43
C SER A 11 20.24 -3.50 -0.33
N VAL A 12 19.94 -4.08 0.84
CA VAL A 12 20.83 -4.11 2.02
C VAL A 12 21.13 -5.51 2.54
N ARG A 13 20.46 -6.54 2.03
CA ARG A 13 20.75 -7.95 2.34
C ARG A 13 20.34 -8.88 1.21
N ALA A 14 20.92 -10.07 1.17
CA ALA A 14 20.55 -11.08 0.17
C ALA A 14 19.18 -11.71 0.47
N TRP A 15 18.51 -12.23 -0.57
CA TRP A 15 17.27 -13.01 -0.44
C TRP A 15 17.43 -14.20 0.51
N THR A 16 18.60 -14.87 0.47
CA THR A 16 18.93 -16.05 1.28
C THR A 16 19.27 -15.75 2.73
N ASP A 17 19.30 -14.47 3.13
CA ASP A 17 19.58 -14.03 4.49
C ASP A 17 18.37 -13.25 5.03
N PRO A 18 17.26 -13.93 5.37
CA PRO A 18 16.07 -13.28 5.92
C PRO A 18 16.31 -12.81 7.35
N GLN A 19 15.74 -11.65 7.70
CA GLN A 19 15.89 -11.02 9.01
C GLN A 19 14.53 -10.48 9.47
N ASP A 20 14.26 -10.55 10.77
CA ASP A 20 13.02 -10.06 11.39
C ASP A 20 12.83 -8.55 11.23
N ASP A 21 13.91 -7.77 11.14
CA ASP A 21 13.87 -6.34 10.85
C ASP A 21 14.95 -6.03 9.81
N THR A 22 14.53 -5.74 8.59
CA THR A 22 15.43 -5.21 7.56
C THR A 22 15.23 -3.72 7.44
N SER A 23 16.31 -2.95 7.62
CA SER A 23 16.21 -1.49 7.61
C SER A 23 17.36 -0.81 6.90
N ALA A 24 17.11 0.41 6.44
CA ALA A 24 18.10 1.25 5.79
C ALA A 24 17.74 2.74 5.92
N ARG A 25 18.77 3.59 6.04
CA ARG A 25 18.62 5.02 5.88
C ARG A 25 18.50 5.37 4.39
N ILE A 26 17.32 5.83 3.98
CA ILE A 26 17.07 6.17 2.57
C ILE A 26 16.99 7.69 2.42
N PRO A 27 17.84 8.30 1.57
CA PRO A 27 17.72 9.72 1.25
C PRO A 27 16.45 9.99 0.44
N PHE A 28 15.81 11.11 0.70
CA PHE A 28 14.73 11.59 -0.15
C PHE A 28 15.28 12.11 -1.49
N PRO A 29 14.49 12.02 -2.58
CA PRO A 29 14.90 12.56 -3.89
C PRO A 29 15.29 14.04 -3.88
N SER A 30 14.78 14.79 -2.91
CA SER A 30 15.12 16.19 -2.67
C SER A 30 14.95 16.51 -1.19
N ALA A 31 15.81 17.39 -0.66
CA ALA A 31 15.66 17.88 0.70
C ALA A 31 14.35 18.67 0.88
N PHE A 32 13.73 18.51 2.03
CA PHE A 32 12.60 19.29 2.50
C PHE A 32 13.08 20.42 3.42
N VAL A 33 12.21 21.39 3.70
CA VAL A 33 12.52 22.46 4.67
C VAL A 33 12.45 21.91 6.11
N LEU A 34 11.50 21.01 6.37
CA LEU A 34 11.32 20.28 7.63
C LEU A 34 11.00 18.81 7.30
N PRO A 35 11.15 17.88 8.26
CA PRO A 35 10.78 16.48 8.06
C PRO A 35 9.38 16.31 7.44
N PRO A 36 9.23 15.56 6.34
CA PRO A 36 7.93 15.33 5.70
C PRO A 36 7.08 14.32 6.49
N ARG A 37 5.76 14.31 6.22
CA ARG A 37 4.89 13.20 6.63
C ARG A 37 5.06 12.05 5.65
N LEU A 38 5.12 10.81 6.14
CA LEU A 38 5.44 9.62 5.35
C LEU A 38 4.34 8.54 5.47
N PRO A 39 3.15 8.71 4.87
CA PRO A 39 2.24 7.57 4.68
C PRO A 39 2.95 6.49 3.86
N LEU A 40 3.02 5.28 4.43
CA LEU A 40 3.77 4.13 3.90
C LEU A 40 2.82 3.05 3.39
N GLY A 41 3.15 2.43 2.26
CA GLY A 41 2.42 1.30 1.71
C GLY A 41 3.34 0.18 1.32
N ILE A 42 2.98 -1.05 1.69
CA ILE A 42 3.65 -2.26 1.25
C ILE A 42 3.26 -2.52 -0.21
N ARG A 43 4.22 -2.80 -1.09
CA ARG A 43 3.95 -3.16 -2.50
C ARG A 43 4.66 -4.42 -2.98
N GLN A 44 5.48 -5.05 -2.15
CA GLN A 44 6.00 -6.39 -2.39
C GLN A 44 6.21 -7.10 -1.05
N LEU A 45 5.85 -8.38 -0.99
CA LEU A 45 6.25 -9.31 0.08
C LEU A 45 6.58 -10.67 -0.52
N ASP A 46 7.61 -11.32 0.03
CA ASP A 46 7.98 -12.73 -0.14
C ASP A 46 8.18 -13.33 1.25
N ILE A 47 7.18 -14.06 1.75
CA ILE A 47 7.14 -14.61 3.12
C ILE A 47 6.84 -16.11 3.03
N ASP A 48 7.57 -16.95 3.78
CA ASP A 48 7.20 -18.37 3.87
C ASP A 48 5.84 -18.58 4.56
N ASN A 49 5.31 -19.78 4.42
CA ASN A 49 4.02 -20.15 5.00
C ASN A 49 4.17 -21.09 6.21
N ASP A 50 5.35 -21.12 6.84
CA ASP A 50 5.65 -21.91 8.03
C ASP A 50 5.19 -21.23 9.34
N ALA A 51 4.78 -19.97 9.26
CA ALA A 51 4.21 -19.19 10.33
C ALA A 51 3.13 -18.24 9.78
N ASN A 52 2.40 -17.58 10.67
CA ASN A 52 1.43 -16.54 10.31
C ASN A 52 2.06 -15.48 9.39
N ILE A 53 1.27 -14.90 8.50
CA ILE A 53 1.75 -13.83 7.63
C ILE A 53 1.73 -12.52 8.40
N ARG A 54 2.89 -12.18 8.93
CA ARG A 54 3.15 -10.99 9.75
C ARG A 54 4.15 -10.10 9.08
N ALA A 55 3.70 -8.93 8.64
CA ALA A 55 4.59 -7.94 8.07
C ALA A 55 4.12 -6.54 8.45
N ARG A 56 5.05 -5.68 8.81
CA ARG A 56 4.78 -4.26 9.00
C ARG A 56 5.90 -3.42 8.42
N THR A 57 5.53 -2.24 7.94
CA THR A 57 6.48 -1.20 7.58
C THR A 57 6.37 -0.01 8.53
N MET A 58 7.50 0.64 8.78
CA MET A 58 7.53 1.94 9.44
C MET A 58 8.71 2.77 8.94
N ALA A 59 8.62 4.08 9.19
CA ALA A 59 9.75 4.99 9.05
C ALA A 59 9.99 5.69 10.39
N ASN A 60 11.24 5.76 10.83
CA ASN A 60 11.67 6.52 12.00
C ASN A 60 12.88 7.40 11.64
N ASN A 61 13.39 8.16 12.62
CA ASN A 61 14.51 9.08 12.44
C ASN A 61 14.35 10.00 11.20
N ILE A 62 13.12 10.48 10.99
CA ILE A 62 12.74 11.28 9.82
C ILE A 62 13.39 12.66 9.96
N THR A 63 14.30 12.96 9.04
CA THR A 63 14.94 14.27 8.90
C THR A 63 14.34 15.02 7.71
N SER A 64 14.87 16.19 7.38
CA SER A 64 14.54 16.87 6.13
C SER A 64 15.15 16.21 4.88
N GLN A 65 16.10 15.28 5.03
CA GLN A 65 16.88 14.73 3.91
C GLN A 65 16.75 13.21 3.74
N SER A 66 16.35 12.50 4.79
CA SER A 66 16.27 11.04 4.81
C SER A 66 15.36 10.54 5.93
N ALA A 67 15.01 9.27 5.89
CA ALA A 67 14.43 8.52 7.01
C ALA A 67 14.99 7.10 7.05
N ASP A 68 14.88 6.45 8.20
CA ASP A 68 15.18 5.02 8.34
C ASP A 68 13.90 4.24 8.06
N TYR A 69 13.91 3.47 6.97
CA TYR A 69 12.80 2.63 6.54
C TYR A 69 13.01 1.22 7.05
N HIS A 70 11.93 0.59 7.50
CA HIS A 70 11.95 -0.78 8.02
C HIS A 70 10.90 -1.63 7.31
N VAL A 71 11.26 -2.88 7.02
CA VAL A 71 10.29 -3.96 6.74
C VAL A 71 10.54 -5.04 7.78
N MET A 72 9.54 -5.25 8.64
CA MET A 72 9.67 -6.10 9.82
C MET A 72 8.68 -7.26 9.78
N THR A 73 9.09 -8.40 10.32
CA THR A 73 8.28 -9.58 10.63
C THR A 73 8.52 -10.00 12.08
N TRP A 74 7.65 -10.85 12.61
CA TRP A 74 7.77 -11.32 14.00
C TRP A 74 7.08 -12.68 14.16
N GLY A 75 7.30 -13.33 15.31
CA GLY A 75 6.59 -14.57 15.66
C GLY A 75 6.91 -15.75 14.73
N GLY A 76 8.16 -15.84 14.28
CA GLY A 76 8.67 -16.93 13.42
C GLY A 76 8.49 -16.70 11.91
N THR A 77 7.79 -15.65 11.50
CA THR A 77 7.57 -15.30 10.10
C THR A 77 8.87 -14.89 9.41
N LYS A 78 9.23 -15.57 8.32
CA LYS A 78 10.46 -15.29 7.58
C LYS A 78 10.20 -14.48 6.32
N LEU A 79 10.76 -13.28 6.25
CA LEU A 79 10.69 -12.40 5.08
C LEU A 79 11.92 -12.53 4.18
N TYR A 80 11.76 -13.11 3.00
CA TYR A 80 12.84 -13.17 2.01
C TYR A 80 13.05 -11.86 1.27
N SER A 81 11.96 -11.15 0.93
CA SER A 81 12.00 -9.81 0.33
C SER A 81 10.77 -8.98 0.66
N GLY A 82 10.94 -7.67 0.76
CA GLY A 82 9.83 -6.73 0.90
C GLY A 82 10.17 -5.39 0.28
N ILE A 83 9.17 -4.76 -0.36
CA ILE A 83 9.31 -3.41 -0.90
C ILE A 83 8.19 -2.53 -0.37
N VAL A 84 8.60 -1.36 0.10
CA VAL A 84 7.72 -0.33 0.65
C VAL A 84 7.89 0.96 -0.13
N ASN A 85 6.78 1.66 -0.35
CA ASN A 85 6.79 3.04 -0.82
C ASN A 85 6.33 3.99 0.29
N SER A 86 6.83 5.23 0.27
CA SER A 86 6.21 6.37 0.95
C SER A 86 5.86 7.47 -0.03
N LEU A 87 4.72 8.12 0.19
CA LEU A 87 4.44 9.43 -0.39
C LEU A 87 4.92 10.50 0.59
N ASN A 88 6.07 11.10 0.32
CA ASN A 88 6.69 12.08 1.20
C ASN A 88 5.96 13.42 1.07
N LEU A 89 4.99 13.65 1.94
CA LEU A 89 4.17 14.86 1.94
C LEU A 89 4.94 16.02 2.58
N ALA A 90 5.23 17.05 1.78
CA ALA A 90 5.93 18.22 2.28
C ALA A 90 5.14 18.90 3.43
N PRO A 91 5.80 19.44 4.47
CA PRO A 91 5.14 20.05 5.64
C PRO A 91 4.10 21.12 5.29
N TYR A 92 4.38 21.94 4.28
CA TYR A 92 3.48 23.01 3.83
C TYR A 92 2.45 22.56 2.79
N ASN A 93 2.43 21.27 2.43
CA ASN A 93 1.43 20.71 1.55
C ASN A 93 0.16 20.36 2.34
N LEU A 94 -0.47 21.40 2.86
CA LEU A 94 -1.58 21.32 3.82
C LEU A 94 -2.90 20.86 3.20
N GLU A 95 -2.99 20.87 1.87
CA GLU A 95 -4.13 20.33 1.12
C GLU A 95 -4.22 18.80 1.21
N PHE A 96 -3.12 18.11 1.53
CA PHE A 96 -3.15 16.67 1.79
C PHE A 96 -3.39 16.40 3.27
N SER A 97 -4.39 15.58 3.55
CA SER A 97 -4.55 14.90 4.84
C SER A 97 -4.04 13.47 4.73
N SER A 98 -3.52 12.92 5.82
CA SER A 98 -3.01 11.55 5.86
C SER A 98 -3.00 11.04 7.28
N GLY A 99 -3.13 9.73 7.45
CA GLY A 99 -3.03 9.10 8.75
C GLY A 99 -2.95 7.59 8.64
N GLU A 100 -3.04 6.92 9.77
CA GLU A 100 -3.05 5.47 9.87
C GLU A 100 -4.11 5.02 10.87
N VAL A 101 -4.72 3.87 10.61
CA VAL A 101 -5.67 3.24 11.53
C VAL A 101 -5.26 1.80 11.71
N THR A 102 -5.16 1.38 12.98
CA THR A 102 -4.91 -0.02 13.36
C THR A 102 -6.22 -0.63 13.84
N ARG A 103 -6.45 -1.88 13.43
CA ARG A 103 -7.60 -2.68 13.86
C ARG A 103 -7.17 -4.11 14.14
N ASP A 104 -7.54 -4.55 15.34
CA ASP A 104 -7.60 -5.96 15.72
C ASP A 104 -9.02 -6.42 15.44
N LEU A 105 -9.21 -7.44 14.59
CA LEU A 105 -10.53 -8.03 14.30
C LEU A 105 -10.66 -9.40 14.98
N LYS A 106 -10.45 -9.43 16.30
CA LYS A 106 -10.33 -10.68 17.07
C LYS A 106 -11.69 -11.31 17.42
N GLY A 107 -12.81 -10.62 17.18
CA GLY A 107 -14.17 -11.12 17.44
C GLY A 107 -15.15 -10.92 16.29
N ALA A 108 -16.20 -11.74 16.25
CA ALA A 108 -17.29 -11.64 15.25
C ALA A 108 -18.06 -10.31 15.32
N ASP A 109 -17.96 -9.59 16.44
CA ASP A 109 -18.65 -8.33 16.72
C ASP A 109 -17.79 -7.09 16.47
N ASP A 110 -16.49 -7.24 16.15
CA ASP A 110 -15.65 -6.08 15.84
C ASP A 110 -16.06 -5.50 14.47
N PRO A 111 -16.48 -4.22 14.41
CA PRO A 111 -16.90 -3.66 13.15
C PRO A 111 -15.71 -3.62 12.19
N THR A 112 -15.88 -4.27 11.03
CA THR A 112 -14.95 -4.22 9.89
C THR A 112 -14.75 -2.81 9.34
N SER A 113 -15.49 -1.82 9.85
CA SER A 113 -15.43 -0.44 9.43
C SER A 113 -15.28 0.54 10.59
N VAL A 114 -14.64 1.68 10.31
CA VAL A 114 -14.41 2.76 11.27
C VAL A 114 -14.52 4.10 10.58
N ARG A 115 -15.23 5.04 11.22
CA ARG A 115 -15.22 6.43 10.80
C ARG A 115 -13.89 7.08 11.15
N VAL A 116 -13.25 7.68 10.16
CA VAL A 116 -12.03 8.46 10.29
C VAL A 116 -12.36 9.91 9.98
N ASP A 117 -12.18 10.77 10.96
CA ASP A 117 -12.39 12.20 10.80
C ASP A 117 -11.08 12.87 10.37
N PHE A 118 -11.16 13.79 9.42
CA PHE A 118 -10.05 14.62 9.02
C PHE A 118 -9.76 15.66 10.11
N GLU A 119 -8.48 15.85 10.43
CA GLU A 119 -8.05 16.90 11.37
C GLU A 119 -8.55 18.29 10.95
N ARG A 120 -8.67 18.51 9.64
CA ARG A 120 -9.28 19.71 9.05
C ARG A 120 -10.29 19.28 7.98
N PRO A 121 -11.55 19.72 8.07
CA PRO A 121 -12.53 19.47 7.02
C PRO A 121 -12.10 20.04 5.67
N PHE A 122 -12.49 19.36 4.59
CA PHE A 122 -12.32 19.83 3.22
C PHE A 122 -13.49 20.72 2.79
N ILE A 123 -13.28 21.54 1.76
CA ILE A 123 -14.34 22.40 1.18
C ILE A 123 -15.41 21.55 0.47
N SER A 124 -15.02 20.42 -0.10
CA SER A 124 -15.88 19.42 -0.74
C SER A 124 -15.35 18.02 -0.41
N PRO A 125 -16.14 16.94 -0.56
CA PRO A 125 -15.64 15.59 -0.33
C PRO A 125 -14.34 15.34 -1.11
N PRO A 126 -13.23 14.98 -0.43
CA PRO A 126 -11.93 14.78 -1.07
C PRO A 126 -11.88 13.43 -1.81
N THR A 127 -10.82 13.22 -2.59
CA THR A 127 -10.43 11.86 -2.97
C THR A 127 -9.67 11.22 -1.82
N VAL A 128 -10.07 10.01 -1.40
CA VAL A 128 -9.40 9.23 -0.35
C VAL A 128 -8.86 7.93 -0.92
N ILE A 129 -7.60 7.62 -0.62
CA ILE A 129 -6.93 6.38 -1.00
C ILE A 129 -6.37 5.71 0.25
N VAL A 130 -6.50 4.38 0.31
CA VAL A 130 -6.12 3.54 1.44
C VAL A 130 -5.22 2.40 1.00
N PHE A 131 -4.29 1.96 1.84
CA PHE A 131 -3.35 0.87 1.55
C PHE A 131 -2.77 0.28 2.85
N PHE A 132 -2.36 -0.98 2.80
CA PHE A 132 -1.81 -1.69 3.96
C PHE A 132 -0.37 -1.28 4.26
N SER A 133 -0.11 -1.06 5.55
CA SER A 133 1.22 -0.87 6.15
C SER A 133 1.55 -1.91 7.21
N HIS A 134 0.57 -2.71 7.65
CA HIS A 134 0.73 -3.85 8.55
C HIS A 134 -0.31 -4.92 8.22
N ILE A 135 0.08 -6.19 8.24
CA ILE A 135 -0.81 -7.37 8.24
C ILE A 135 -0.33 -8.42 9.27
N ASP A 136 -1.26 -9.05 9.99
CA ASP A 136 -1.07 -10.27 10.79
C ASP A 136 -2.24 -11.25 10.52
N LEU A 137 -1.99 -12.28 9.73
CA LEU A 137 -2.98 -13.27 9.28
C LEU A 137 -2.57 -14.68 9.67
N ASP A 138 -3.53 -15.52 10.05
CA ASP A 138 -3.27 -16.93 10.35
C ASP A 138 -2.72 -17.69 9.13
N GLN A 139 -1.82 -18.64 9.39
CA GLN A 139 -1.18 -19.44 8.34
C GLN A 139 -2.04 -20.57 7.79
N ASN A 140 -3.05 -21.05 8.53
CA ASN A 140 -3.75 -22.29 8.19
C ASN A 140 -4.84 -22.08 7.13
N TYR A 141 -5.25 -20.83 6.91
CA TYR A 141 -6.31 -20.43 5.99
C TYR A 141 -5.78 -19.46 4.94
N ASN A 142 -6.41 -19.46 3.76
CA ASN A 142 -6.02 -18.54 2.69
C ASN A 142 -6.04 -17.09 3.18
N TRP A 143 -5.10 -16.30 2.68
CA TRP A 143 -4.91 -14.92 3.09
C TRP A 143 -5.79 -14.02 2.22
N ARG A 144 -6.88 -13.54 2.81
CA ARG A 144 -7.88 -12.73 2.12
C ARG A 144 -8.13 -11.45 2.88
N LEU A 145 -7.66 -10.34 2.32
CA LEU A 145 -7.74 -9.05 2.99
C LEU A 145 -7.96 -7.95 1.97
N LYS A 146 -8.89 -7.05 2.29
CA LYS A 146 -9.20 -5.88 1.47
C LYS A 146 -9.41 -4.66 2.36
N THR A 147 -8.94 -3.51 1.91
CA THR A 147 -9.30 -2.23 2.50
C THR A 147 -9.89 -1.26 1.47
N SER A 148 -10.87 -0.45 1.89
CA SER A 148 -11.49 0.57 1.05
C SER A 148 -11.99 1.76 1.87
N ALA A 149 -12.05 2.94 1.25
CA ALA A 149 -12.70 4.12 1.81
C ALA A 149 -14.10 4.27 1.22
N THR A 150 -15.12 4.42 2.05
CA THR A 150 -16.53 4.66 1.67
C THR A 150 -17.09 5.82 2.47
N HIS A 151 -18.31 6.28 2.15
CA HIS A 151 -18.99 7.37 2.87
C HIS A 151 -18.08 8.60 3.08
N ILE A 152 -17.40 9.01 2.01
CA ILE A 152 -16.48 10.15 2.04
C ILE A 152 -17.31 11.43 1.97
N ASP A 153 -17.10 12.31 2.95
CA ASP A 153 -17.69 13.64 3.01
C ASP A 153 -16.60 14.68 3.35
N GLN A 154 -16.99 15.91 3.65
CA GLN A 154 -16.06 16.99 3.97
C GLN A 154 -15.29 16.76 5.27
N GLU A 155 -15.88 16.04 6.23
CA GLU A 155 -15.36 15.88 7.58
C GLU A 155 -14.58 14.59 7.75
N GLY A 156 -14.80 13.58 6.91
CA GLY A 156 -14.13 12.29 7.05
C GLY A 156 -14.55 11.25 6.03
N PHE A 157 -14.26 10.00 6.34
CA PHE A 157 -14.64 8.83 5.56
C PHE A 157 -14.77 7.59 6.44
N THR A 158 -15.50 6.59 5.97
CA THR A 158 -15.52 5.26 6.59
C THR A 158 -14.42 4.41 5.97
N LEU A 159 -13.44 4.03 6.78
CA LEU A 159 -12.43 3.04 6.43
C LEU A 159 -12.99 1.63 6.66
N ASN A 160 -12.87 0.76 5.67
CA ASN A 160 -13.28 -0.65 5.74
C ASN A 160 -12.03 -1.53 5.67
N ILE A 161 -11.96 -2.55 6.52
CA ILE A 161 -10.98 -3.62 6.54
C ILE A 161 -11.77 -4.93 6.57
N GLU A 162 -11.79 -5.62 5.43
CA GLU A 162 -12.67 -6.74 5.18
C GLU A 162 -11.84 -8.01 4.97
N THR A 163 -12.28 -9.07 5.62
CA THR A 163 -11.84 -10.44 5.39
C THR A 163 -13.04 -11.26 4.92
N TRP A 164 -12.82 -12.42 4.30
CA TRP A 164 -13.91 -13.31 3.93
C TRP A 164 -13.55 -14.78 4.08
N TRP A 165 -14.60 -15.59 4.15
CA TRP A 165 -14.58 -17.03 4.34
C TRP A 165 -13.94 -17.42 5.68
N ASP A 166 -12.95 -18.29 5.67
CA ASP A 166 -12.29 -18.88 6.83
C ASP A 166 -11.03 -18.13 7.27
N THR A 167 -10.71 -17.02 6.61
CA THR A 167 -9.53 -16.21 6.90
C THR A 167 -9.60 -15.62 8.31
N ILE A 168 -8.55 -15.84 9.10
CA ILE A 168 -8.41 -15.24 10.44
C ILE A 168 -7.42 -14.07 10.36
N LEU A 169 -7.92 -12.87 10.67
CA LEU A 169 -7.12 -11.63 10.78
C LEU A 169 -6.89 -11.28 12.25
N TYR A 170 -5.63 -11.21 12.68
CA TYR A 170 -5.27 -10.79 14.04
C TYR A 170 -5.17 -9.28 14.18
N GLU A 171 -4.48 -8.63 13.24
CA GLU A 171 -4.27 -7.18 13.20
C GLU A 171 -4.04 -6.72 11.75
N ALA A 172 -4.55 -5.54 11.40
CA ALA A 172 -4.13 -4.82 10.21
C ALA A 172 -3.96 -3.34 10.52
N LYS A 173 -2.98 -2.71 9.86
CA LYS A 173 -2.85 -1.25 9.81
C LYS A 173 -3.01 -0.78 8.37
N VAL A 174 -3.88 0.20 8.22
CA VAL A 174 -4.13 0.86 6.95
C VAL A 174 -3.68 2.30 7.05
N SER A 175 -2.81 2.69 6.14
CA SER A 175 -2.42 4.08 5.92
C SER A 175 -3.34 4.67 4.86
N TRP A 176 -3.66 5.95 5.00
CA TRP A 176 -4.58 6.66 4.12
C TRP A 176 -4.07 8.04 3.76
N ILE A 177 -4.47 8.50 2.57
CA ILE A 177 -4.19 9.84 2.04
C ILE A 177 -5.50 10.41 1.50
N ALA A 178 -5.79 11.66 1.83
CA ALA A 178 -6.90 12.42 1.28
C ALA A 178 -6.42 13.74 0.67
N TYR A 179 -6.99 14.16 -0.45
CA TYR A 179 -6.65 15.42 -1.14
C TYR A 179 -7.87 15.96 -1.90
N PRO A 180 -7.92 17.27 -2.24
CA PRO A 180 -9.05 17.86 -2.97
C PRO A 180 -9.28 17.13 -4.29
N SER A 181 -10.52 16.74 -4.58
CA SER A 181 -10.85 15.90 -5.74
C SER A 181 -10.58 16.56 -7.09
N ASP A 182 -10.51 17.89 -7.12
CA ASP A 182 -10.21 18.72 -8.28
C ASP A 182 -8.73 19.13 -8.36
N ARG A 183 -7.86 18.58 -7.49
CA ARG A 183 -6.44 18.94 -7.45
C ARG A 183 -5.72 18.60 -8.76
N PRO A 184 -5.24 19.59 -9.54
CA PRO A 184 -4.47 19.29 -10.74
C PRO A 184 -3.13 18.65 -10.39
N GLU A 185 -2.59 17.87 -11.33
CA GLU A 185 -1.33 17.14 -11.23
C GLU A 185 -1.29 16.09 -10.10
N VAL A 186 -2.47 15.63 -9.68
CA VAL A 186 -2.67 14.50 -8.78
C VAL A 186 -3.77 13.62 -9.36
N TRP A 187 -3.50 12.34 -9.45
CA TRP A 187 -4.51 11.36 -9.84
C TRP A 187 -4.30 10.09 -9.03
N SER A 188 -5.38 9.41 -8.68
CA SER A 188 -5.28 8.15 -7.98
C SER A 188 -6.38 7.19 -8.36
N THR A 189 -6.14 5.90 -8.12
CA THR A 189 -7.10 4.84 -8.38
C THR A 189 -6.79 3.60 -7.54
N SER A 190 -7.75 2.68 -7.50
CA SER A 190 -7.55 1.30 -7.05
C SER A 190 -7.71 0.38 -8.25
N VAL A 191 -6.75 -0.52 -8.45
CA VAL A 191 -6.77 -1.53 -9.52
C VAL A 191 -6.84 -2.93 -8.96
N ASN A 192 -7.33 -3.89 -9.75
CA ASN A 192 -7.38 -5.30 -9.35
C ASN A 192 -7.08 -6.25 -10.51
N THR A 193 -6.41 -7.37 -10.25
CA THR A 193 -6.19 -8.44 -11.23
C THR A 193 -7.49 -8.97 -11.82
N MET A 194 -8.60 -8.86 -11.07
CA MET A 194 -9.94 -9.23 -11.53
C MET A 194 -10.45 -8.40 -12.72
N GLU A 195 -9.83 -7.26 -13.02
CA GLU A 195 -10.15 -6.45 -14.21
C GLU A 195 -9.68 -7.07 -15.53
N VAL A 196 -8.76 -8.03 -15.48
CA VAL A 196 -8.15 -8.66 -16.66
C VAL A 196 -8.30 -10.18 -16.70
N ARG A 197 -8.67 -10.80 -15.57
CA ARG A 197 -8.93 -12.24 -15.47
C ARG A 197 -9.90 -12.55 -14.32
N PRO A 198 -10.74 -13.59 -14.39
CA PRO A 198 -11.55 -14.00 -13.24
C PRO A 198 -10.68 -14.61 -12.13
N TYR A 199 -11.19 -14.64 -10.89
CA TYR A 199 -10.43 -15.10 -9.71
C TYR A 199 -10.13 -16.60 -9.72
N ASP A 200 -10.99 -17.39 -10.38
CA ASP A 200 -10.92 -18.86 -10.50
C ASP A 200 -9.91 -19.32 -11.57
N ARG A 201 -9.27 -18.38 -12.27
CA ARG A 201 -8.19 -18.62 -13.24
C ARG A 201 -6.95 -17.82 -12.83
N PRO A 202 -6.28 -18.19 -11.71
CA PRO A 202 -5.08 -17.50 -11.26
C PRO A 202 -3.99 -17.52 -12.33
N GLN A 203 -3.26 -16.41 -12.44
CA GLN A 203 -2.13 -16.23 -13.35
C GLN A 203 -0.99 -15.57 -12.58
N THR A 204 0.25 -15.89 -12.96
CA THR A 204 1.46 -15.33 -12.34
C THR A 204 1.65 -13.85 -12.66
N THR A 205 1.10 -13.37 -13.78
CA THR A 205 1.21 -11.99 -14.22
C THR A 205 -0.16 -11.42 -14.53
N ALA A 206 -0.38 -10.14 -14.19
CA ALA A 206 -1.57 -9.41 -14.58
C ALA A 206 -1.24 -7.93 -14.76
N SER A 207 -1.64 -7.37 -15.90
CA SER A 207 -1.32 -5.97 -16.23
C SER A 207 -2.41 -5.32 -17.07
N LYS A 208 -2.57 -4.00 -16.94
CA LYS A 208 -3.50 -3.22 -17.78
C LYS A 208 -3.03 -1.77 -17.88
N ALA A 209 -3.15 -1.21 -19.08
CA ALA A 209 -2.93 0.22 -19.30
C ALA A 209 -4.08 1.05 -18.73
N VAL A 210 -3.76 2.19 -18.13
CA VAL A 210 -4.71 3.17 -17.60
C VAL A 210 -4.39 4.54 -18.17
N THR A 211 -5.43 5.20 -18.70
CA THR A 211 -5.36 6.56 -19.21
C THR A 211 -5.74 7.55 -18.12
N PHE A 212 -4.92 8.59 -17.91
CA PHE A 212 -5.27 9.68 -17.02
C PHE A 212 -6.37 10.55 -17.66
N PRO A 213 -7.37 10.99 -16.88
CA PRO A 213 -8.33 11.96 -17.38
C PRO A 213 -7.62 13.26 -17.73
N THR A 214 -8.17 14.02 -18.70
CA THR A 214 -7.60 15.33 -19.09
C THR A 214 -7.50 16.30 -17.91
N SER A 215 -8.41 16.20 -16.93
CA SER A 215 -8.41 16.97 -15.70
C SER A 215 -7.20 16.68 -14.80
N ALA A 216 -6.51 15.55 -14.94
CA ALA A 216 -5.30 15.26 -14.18
C ALA A 216 -4.16 16.25 -14.50
N GLY A 217 -4.16 16.86 -15.70
CA GLY A 217 -3.33 18.04 -16.01
C GLY A 217 -1.81 17.81 -15.97
N PHE A 218 -1.33 16.56 -16.06
CA PHE A 218 0.11 16.30 -16.06
C PHE A 218 0.77 16.82 -17.33
N TYR A 219 1.80 17.66 -17.17
CA TYR A 219 2.66 18.14 -18.27
C TYR A 219 4.10 17.64 -18.18
N LYS A 220 4.43 16.88 -17.14
CA LYS A 220 5.68 16.12 -16.97
C LYS A 220 5.34 14.72 -16.49
N LYS A 221 6.23 13.76 -16.76
CA LYS A 221 6.09 12.38 -16.26
C LYS A 221 5.86 12.40 -14.75
N PRO A 222 4.72 11.90 -14.23
CA PRO A 222 4.46 11.87 -12.81
C PRO A 222 5.31 10.83 -12.09
N ARG A 223 5.49 11.04 -10.79
CA ARG A 223 6.04 10.07 -9.84
C ARG A 223 4.88 9.24 -9.30
N ILE A 224 5.07 7.93 -9.19
CA ILE A 224 3.99 6.98 -8.87
C ILE A 224 4.23 6.28 -7.54
N PHE A 225 3.26 6.42 -6.64
CA PHE A 225 3.14 5.63 -5.41
C PHE A 225 2.26 4.41 -5.70
N VAL A 226 2.56 3.29 -5.05
CA VAL A 226 1.83 2.02 -5.16
C VAL A 226 1.83 1.38 -3.78
N GLY A 227 0.68 0.87 -3.34
CA GLY A 227 0.56 0.09 -2.10
C GLY A 227 -0.60 -0.91 -2.20
N PHE A 228 -0.45 -2.08 -1.59
CA PHE A 228 -1.49 -3.12 -1.58
C PHE A 228 -2.74 -2.63 -0.87
N ASN A 229 -3.90 -2.94 -1.44
CA ASN A 229 -5.19 -2.70 -0.80
C ASN A 229 -6.14 -3.92 -0.90
N TRP A 230 -5.72 -4.98 -1.58
CA TRP A 230 -6.47 -6.22 -1.76
C TRP A 230 -5.50 -7.37 -2.03
N PHE A 231 -5.74 -8.53 -1.41
CA PHE A 231 -5.19 -9.81 -1.86
C PHE A 231 -6.07 -10.99 -1.42
N ASP A 232 -6.09 -12.05 -2.25
CA ASP A 232 -6.66 -13.37 -2.01
C ASP A 232 -5.63 -14.40 -2.49
N ILE A 233 -4.91 -14.99 -1.55
CA ILE A 233 -3.74 -15.83 -1.81
C ILE A 233 -3.90 -17.16 -1.07
N ASN A 234 -3.57 -18.25 -1.77
CA ASN A 234 -3.58 -19.59 -1.20
C ASN A 234 -2.51 -19.75 -0.10
N CYS A 235 -2.86 -20.36 1.03
CA CYS A 235 -1.95 -20.52 2.17
C CYS A 235 -1.00 -21.73 2.09
N LYS A 236 -1.15 -22.61 1.09
CA LYS A 236 -0.32 -23.82 0.95
C LYS A 236 1.05 -23.56 0.34
N HIS A 237 1.28 -22.32 -0.12
CA HIS A 237 2.54 -21.84 -0.66
C HIS A 237 2.86 -20.48 -0.05
N ASN A 238 4.12 -20.05 -0.13
CA ASN A 238 4.57 -18.75 0.36
C ASN A 238 3.67 -17.59 -0.12
N PHE A 239 3.54 -16.55 0.71
CA PHE A 239 2.99 -15.27 0.27
C PHE A 239 4.00 -14.60 -0.66
N ARG A 240 3.66 -14.50 -1.95
CA ARG A 240 4.49 -13.81 -2.95
C ARG A 240 3.62 -12.91 -3.80
N LEU A 241 3.80 -11.61 -3.64
CA LEU A 241 3.03 -10.63 -4.38
C LEU A 241 3.89 -9.39 -4.62
N ARG A 242 3.79 -8.81 -5.81
CA ARG A 242 4.43 -7.55 -6.18
C ARG A 242 3.47 -6.70 -7.01
N ALA A 243 3.26 -5.46 -6.58
CA ALA A 243 2.59 -4.43 -7.37
C ALA A 243 3.60 -3.36 -7.82
N TYR A 244 3.53 -2.99 -9.09
CA TYR A 244 4.35 -1.93 -9.67
C TYR A 244 3.67 -1.33 -10.91
N VAL A 245 4.29 -0.29 -11.45
CA VAL A 245 3.88 0.33 -12.71
C VAL A 245 5.08 0.48 -13.64
N ASP A 246 4.80 0.47 -14.93
CA ASP A 246 5.74 0.88 -15.97
C ASP A 246 5.04 1.77 -17.01
N ASN A 247 5.72 2.08 -18.11
CA ASN A 247 5.17 2.88 -19.21
C ASN A 247 4.53 4.20 -18.74
N VAL A 248 5.08 4.83 -17.69
CA VAL A 248 4.52 6.05 -17.11
C VAL A 248 4.84 7.24 -18.03
N HIS A 249 3.81 7.91 -18.50
CA HIS A 249 3.88 9.15 -19.28
C HIS A 249 2.80 10.15 -18.82
N VAL A 250 2.73 11.33 -19.43
CA VAL A 250 1.79 12.39 -19.05
C VAL A 250 0.30 12.04 -19.22
N GLY A 251 0.01 10.97 -19.96
CA GLY A 251 -1.35 10.56 -20.30
C GLY A 251 -1.77 9.23 -19.67
N GLY A 252 -0.88 8.55 -18.95
CA GLY A 252 -1.19 7.23 -18.40
C GLY A 252 0.01 6.47 -17.87
N LEU A 253 -0.28 5.23 -17.48
CA LEU A 253 0.68 4.23 -17.01
C LEU A 253 0.13 2.83 -17.29
N THR A 254 0.97 1.81 -17.13
CA THR A 254 0.52 0.41 -17.07
C THR A 254 0.82 -0.13 -15.68
N TRP A 255 -0.19 -0.66 -15.01
CA TRP A 255 0.00 -1.34 -13.73
C TRP A 255 0.27 -2.82 -13.94
N HIS A 256 0.99 -3.41 -12.99
CA HIS A 256 1.32 -4.83 -12.92
C HIS A 256 1.11 -5.33 -11.49
N ILE A 257 0.49 -6.49 -11.36
CA ILE A 257 0.36 -7.22 -10.10
C ILE A 257 0.72 -8.67 -10.37
N ASP A 258 1.91 -9.03 -9.93
CA ASP A 258 2.56 -10.29 -10.28
C ASP A 258 2.84 -11.14 -9.03
N THR A 259 2.89 -12.44 -9.24
CA THR A 259 3.37 -13.46 -8.29
C THR A 259 4.40 -14.35 -8.98
N TRP A 260 5.08 -15.22 -8.25
CA TRP A 260 6.12 -16.09 -8.80
C TRP A 260 6.20 -17.43 -8.07
N SER A 261 6.96 -18.35 -8.65
CA SER A 261 7.10 -19.74 -8.18
C SER A 261 5.74 -20.44 -8.15
N ASP A 262 5.43 -21.09 -7.03
CA ASP A 262 4.27 -21.92 -6.75
C ASP A 262 3.14 -21.17 -6.03
N SER A 263 3.30 -19.87 -5.78
CA SER A 263 2.28 -19.06 -5.13
C SER A 263 1.04 -18.91 -6.02
N ILE A 264 -0.14 -19.12 -5.44
CA ILE A 264 -1.43 -19.02 -6.14
C ILE A 264 -2.16 -17.77 -5.64
N VAL A 265 -2.26 -16.77 -6.52
CA VAL A 265 -2.98 -15.51 -6.26
C VAL A 265 -4.31 -15.52 -7.02
N TYR A 266 -5.41 -15.79 -6.31
CA TYR A 266 -6.76 -15.77 -6.88
C TYR A 266 -7.10 -14.35 -7.33
N SER A 267 -6.87 -13.35 -6.48
CA SER A 267 -6.99 -11.94 -6.83
C SER A 267 -6.06 -11.07 -6.01
N ALA A 268 -5.67 -9.92 -6.56
CA ALA A 268 -4.86 -8.93 -5.85
C ALA A 268 -5.15 -7.53 -6.39
N GLY A 269 -4.93 -6.51 -5.56
CA GLY A 269 -5.17 -5.12 -5.91
C GLY A 269 -4.20 -4.17 -5.24
N ALA A 270 -4.07 -3.00 -5.86
CA ALA A 270 -3.20 -1.95 -5.39
C ALA A 270 -3.84 -0.58 -5.56
N SER A 271 -3.60 0.27 -4.58
CA SER A 271 -3.82 1.71 -4.66
C SER A 271 -2.64 2.35 -5.37
N ILE A 272 -2.93 3.19 -6.37
CA ILE A 272 -1.95 3.92 -7.18
C ILE A 272 -2.20 5.41 -7.01
N ILE A 273 -1.14 6.19 -6.76
CA ILE A 273 -1.21 7.65 -6.72
C ILE A 273 -0.12 8.20 -7.65
N ALA A 274 -0.53 8.94 -8.67
CA ALA A 274 0.35 9.74 -9.52
C ALA A 274 0.39 11.18 -8.97
N ILE A 275 1.60 11.68 -8.73
CA ILE A 275 1.83 13.08 -8.36
C ILE A 275 2.92 13.67 -9.25
N ARG A 276 2.87 14.98 -9.49
CA ARG A 276 4.00 15.69 -10.05
C ARG A 276 5.24 15.54 -9.18
#